data_AF-A0A540WCM4-F1
#
_entry.id   AF-A0A540WCM4-F1
#
_cell.length_a   1.000
_cell.length_b   1.000
_cell.length_c   1.000
_cell.angle_alpha   90.00
_cell.angle_beta   90.00
_cell.angle_gamma   90.00
#
_symmetry.space_group_name_H-M   'P 1'
#
loop_
_entity.id
_entity.type
_entity.pdbx_description
1 polymer ?
#
loop_
_entity_poly.entity_id
_entity_poly.type
_entity_poly.pdbx_seq_one_letter_code
_entity_poly.pdbx_strand_id
1 'polypeptide(L)'
;MTVRPSRRRWRPGRTSAGLGTGVAGLALALTLATPNASSRPVPPTGGTAATQQRRPDPHIMDFAQSPAAHPMAPQSKRTDETAVAPDADGCDHHYGALNICAPAAFPPGVGAAQGARCTWLLQHGYRDLAVHGRDDLGLDTNHDGMGCDPGDAGGSR
;
A
#
# COMPACT_ATOMS: atom_id res chain seq x y z
N MET A 1 50.50 25.65 -1.56
CA MET A 1 49.33 25.96 -0.72
C MET A 1 48.79 24.66 -0.18
N THR A 2 49.06 24.36 1.09
CA THR A 2 48.86 23.02 1.67
C THR A 2 47.58 23.04 2.52
N VAL A 3 46.53 22.35 2.06
CA VAL A 3 45.24 22.30 2.76
C VAL A 3 45.25 21.16 3.78
N ARG A 4 44.93 21.51 5.03
CA ARG A 4 44.95 20.67 6.22
C ARG A 4 43.59 19.95 6.37
N PRO A 5 43.52 18.63 6.58
CA PRO A 5 42.22 17.95 6.71
C PRO A 5 41.64 18.12 8.13
N SER A 6 40.38 18.54 8.18
CA SER A 6 39.55 18.67 9.37
C SER A 6 39.03 17.30 9.81
N ARG A 7 39.52 16.79 10.95
CA ARG A 7 38.98 15.58 11.60
C ARG A 7 37.76 15.98 12.45
N ARG A 8 36.55 15.78 11.92
CA ARG A 8 35.32 15.85 12.73
C ARG A 8 35.20 14.58 13.57
N ARG A 9 35.15 14.79 14.88
CA ARG A 9 35.12 13.77 15.92
C ARG A 9 33.66 13.35 16.14
N TRP A 10 33.29 12.14 15.76
CA TRP A 10 31.99 11.53 16.02
C TRP A 10 31.87 11.15 17.50
N ARG A 11 30.76 11.50 18.16
CA ARG A 11 30.42 11.07 19.52
C ARG A 11 29.25 10.07 19.44
N PRO A 12 29.37 8.83 19.95
CA PRO A 12 28.21 7.98 20.12
C PRO A 12 27.39 8.43 21.34
N GLY A 13 26.09 8.66 21.09
CA GLY A 13 25.09 8.93 22.12
C GLY A 13 24.81 7.69 22.96
N ARG A 14 24.78 7.89 24.27
CA ARG A 14 24.64 6.90 25.34
C ARG A 14 23.31 6.15 25.31
N THR A 15 23.40 4.86 25.58
CA THR A 15 22.32 3.98 26.03
C THR A 15 21.76 4.45 27.37
N SER A 16 20.44 4.38 27.52
CA SER A 16 19.75 4.54 28.81
C SER A 16 19.00 3.25 29.10
N ALA A 17 19.57 2.43 29.98
CA ALA A 17 18.88 1.32 30.63
C ALA A 17 18.04 1.87 31.78
N GLY A 18 16.72 1.69 31.72
CA GLY A 18 15.80 1.98 32.81
C GLY A 18 15.44 0.70 33.55
N LEU A 19 16.10 0.48 34.70
CA LEU A 19 15.62 -0.38 35.76
C LEU A 19 14.49 0.33 36.50
N GLY A 20 13.37 -0.36 36.74
CA GLY A 20 12.23 0.23 37.44
C GLY A 20 11.28 -0.80 38.05
N THR A 21 11.64 -1.25 39.24
CA THR A 21 10.78 -1.58 40.40
C THR A 21 9.53 -2.45 40.19
N GLY A 22 9.55 -3.62 40.84
CA GLY A 22 8.41 -4.50 40.97
C GLY A 22 7.31 -3.98 41.90
N VAL A 23 6.12 -4.56 41.71
CA VAL A 23 5.05 -4.53 42.69
C VAL A 23 4.56 -5.98 42.81
N ALA A 24 4.94 -6.62 43.91
CA ALA A 24 4.35 -7.87 44.34
C ALA A 24 2.93 -7.56 44.84
N GLY A 25 1.93 -7.88 44.02
CA GLY A 25 0.52 -7.73 44.35
C GLY A 25 -0.09 -9.09 44.68
N LEU A 26 -0.53 -9.23 45.94
CA LEU A 26 -1.22 -10.35 46.57
C LEU A 26 -2.13 -11.18 45.65
N ALA A 27 -1.87 -12.48 45.58
CA ALA A 27 -2.82 -13.48 45.10
C ALA A 27 -3.82 -13.82 46.22
N LEU A 28 -5.08 -13.37 46.08
CA LEU A 28 -6.19 -13.83 46.90
C LEU A 28 -6.87 -15.00 46.18
N ALA A 29 -6.42 -16.23 46.45
CA ALA A 29 -7.05 -17.43 45.93
C ALA A 29 -8.31 -17.74 46.76
N LEU A 30 -9.48 -17.33 46.28
CA LEU A 30 -10.76 -17.85 46.79
C LEU A 30 -10.97 -19.28 46.29
N THR A 31 -10.64 -20.26 47.11
CA THR A 31 -10.98 -21.67 46.89
C THR A 31 -12.46 -21.90 47.22
N LEU A 32 -13.32 -21.65 46.24
CA LEU A 32 -14.71 -22.11 46.30
C LEU A 32 -14.72 -23.65 46.22
N ALA A 33 -15.16 -24.29 47.30
CA ALA A 33 -15.40 -25.73 47.34
C ALA A 33 -16.47 -26.09 46.30
N THR A 34 -16.08 -26.82 45.26
CA THR A 34 -17.02 -27.35 44.27
C THR A 34 -17.74 -28.56 44.86
N PRO A 35 -19.08 -28.57 44.91
CA PRO A 35 -19.81 -29.77 45.28
C PRO A 35 -19.62 -30.84 44.19
N ASN A 36 -19.02 -31.98 44.57
CA ASN A 36 -18.95 -33.17 43.72
C ASN A 36 -20.34 -33.83 43.64
N ALA A 37 -21.16 -33.37 42.71
CA ALA A 37 -22.37 -34.09 42.31
C ALA A 37 -21.96 -35.30 41.45
N SER A 38 -21.97 -36.49 42.06
CA SER A 38 -21.72 -37.76 41.37
C SER A 38 -22.97 -38.21 40.62
N SER A 39 -23.11 -37.76 39.37
CA SER A 39 -24.13 -38.25 38.45
C SER A 39 -23.72 -39.62 37.93
N ARG A 40 -24.34 -40.70 38.43
CA ARG A 40 -24.20 -42.02 37.79
C ARG A 40 -24.76 -41.96 36.36
N PRO A 41 -24.05 -42.42 35.33
CA PRO A 41 -24.61 -42.49 33.98
C PRO A 41 -25.75 -43.50 33.97
N VAL A 42 -26.95 -43.05 33.62
CA VAL A 42 -28.04 -43.96 33.23
C VAL A 42 -27.70 -44.47 31.83
N PRO A 43 -27.56 -45.79 31.60
CA PRO A 43 -27.39 -46.30 30.25
C PRO A 43 -28.66 -45.99 29.45
N PRO A 44 -28.56 -45.41 28.23
CA PRO A 44 -29.73 -45.17 27.42
C PRO A 44 -30.35 -46.51 27.05
N THR A 45 -31.49 -46.81 27.69
CA THR A 45 -32.33 -47.95 27.31
C THR A 45 -33.17 -47.47 26.13
N GLY A 46 -32.93 -48.03 24.96
CA GLY A 46 -33.72 -47.74 23.76
C GLY A 46 -32.92 -47.01 22.70
N GLY A 47 -32.37 -47.79 21.77
CA GLY A 47 -31.91 -47.25 20.50
C GLY A 47 -33.09 -46.62 19.76
N THR A 48 -32.99 -45.32 19.52
CA THR A 48 -33.33 -44.78 18.20
C THR A 48 -32.01 -44.48 17.55
N ALA A 49 -31.71 -45.17 16.46
CA ALA A 49 -30.56 -44.89 15.61
C ALA A 49 -30.40 -43.38 15.49
N ALA A 50 -29.20 -42.88 15.78
CA ALA A 50 -28.82 -41.53 15.39
C ALA A 50 -29.11 -41.46 13.89
N THR A 51 -30.21 -40.82 13.53
CA THR A 51 -30.44 -40.48 12.14
C THR A 51 -29.34 -39.48 11.87
N GLN A 52 -28.26 -39.97 11.24
CA GLN A 52 -27.25 -39.09 10.69
C GLN A 52 -28.01 -38.15 9.78
N GLN A 53 -28.29 -36.95 10.26
CA GLN A 53 -28.88 -35.91 9.44
C GLN A 53 -27.83 -35.66 8.37
N ARG A 54 -28.07 -36.25 7.20
CA ARG A 54 -27.21 -36.10 6.04
C ARG A 54 -27.17 -34.60 5.78
N ARG A 55 -26.03 -33.98 6.09
CA ARG A 55 -25.84 -32.56 5.81
C ARG A 55 -26.13 -32.39 4.32
N PRO A 56 -27.05 -31.50 3.91
CA PRO A 56 -27.33 -31.31 2.50
C PRO A 56 -26.02 -30.94 1.82
N ASP A 57 -25.77 -31.58 0.67
CA ASP A 57 -24.61 -31.27 -0.14
C ASP A 57 -24.60 -29.77 -0.44
N PRO A 58 -23.41 -29.11 -0.46
CA PRO A 58 -23.34 -27.70 -0.78
C PRO A 58 -23.99 -27.46 -2.14
N HIS A 59 -24.81 -26.42 -2.25
CA HIS A 59 -25.39 -26.03 -3.53
C HIS A 59 -24.27 -25.51 -4.42
N ILE A 60 -23.81 -26.36 -5.34
CA ILE A 60 -22.84 -25.99 -6.36
C ILE A 60 -23.62 -25.49 -7.57
N MET A 61 -23.38 -24.23 -7.94
CA MET A 61 -23.94 -23.64 -9.14
C MET A 61 -23.28 -24.28 -10.37
N ASP A 62 -24.05 -24.52 -11.43
CA ASP A 62 -23.59 -25.27 -12.61
C ASP A 62 -22.34 -24.70 -13.29
N PHE A 63 -22.11 -23.37 -13.16
CA PHE A 63 -20.90 -22.72 -13.68
C PHE A 63 -19.60 -23.30 -13.11
N ALA A 64 -19.64 -23.81 -11.87
CA ALA A 64 -18.46 -24.32 -11.17
C ALA A 64 -18.08 -25.74 -11.62
N GLN A 65 -19.01 -26.46 -12.24
CA GLN A 65 -18.75 -27.80 -12.77
C GLN A 65 -18.17 -27.72 -14.17
N SER A 66 -18.75 -26.89 -15.04
CA SER A 66 -18.21 -26.49 -16.33
C SER A 66 -19.05 -25.35 -16.91
N PRO A 67 -18.45 -24.33 -17.54
CA PRO A 67 -19.20 -23.37 -18.33
C PRO A 67 -19.95 -24.11 -19.44
N ALA A 68 -21.29 -24.07 -19.41
CA ALA A 68 -22.12 -24.72 -20.43
C ALA A 68 -22.05 -24.02 -21.79
N ALA A 69 -21.61 -22.76 -21.81
CA ALA A 69 -21.49 -21.95 -23.02
C ALA A 69 -20.06 -22.02 -23.58
N HIS A 70 -19.96 -22.05 -24.91
CA HIS A 70 -18.70 -21.87 -25.60
C HIS A 70 -18.20 -20.43 -25.42
N PRO A 71 -16.86 -20.21 -25.44
CA PRO A 71 -16.30 -18.86 -25.47
C PRO A 71 -16.90 -18.06 -26.63
N MET A 72 -17.32 -16.82 -26.34
CA MET A 72 -17.75 -15.90 -27.39
C MET A 72 -16.57 -15.57 -28.30
N ALA A 73 -16.85 -15.42 -29.60
CA ALA A 73 -15.85 -14.96 -30.55
C ALA A 73 -15.36 -13.55 -30.15
N PRO A 74 -14.09 -13.19 -30.47
CA PRO A 74 -13.60 -11.84 -30.26
C PRO A 74 -14.51 -10.81 -30.91
N GLN A 75 -14.90 -9.79 -30.14
CA GLN A 75 -15.69 -8.69 -30.68
C GLN A 75 -14.79 -7.84 -31.59
N SER A 76 -15.37 -7.31 -32.68
CA SER A 76 -14.69 -6.34 -33.52
C SER A 76 -14.33 -5.10 -32.72
N LYS A 77 -13.17 -4.49 -33.01
CA LYS A 77 -12.81 -3.20 -32.44
C LYS A 77 -13.92 -2.19 -32.74
N ARG A 78 -14.45 -1.55 -31.71
CA ARG A 78 -15.48 -0.52 -31.88
C ARG A 78 -14.84 0.68 -32.59
N THR A 79 -15.49 1.15 -33.66
CA THR A 79 -15.04 2.31 -34.44
C THR A 79 -15.57 3.63 -33.90
N ASP A 80 -16.60 3.58 -33.05
CA ASP A 80 -17.30 4.75 -32.51
C ASP A 80 -16.86 5.08 -31.08
N GLU A 81 -15.67 4.62 -30.67
CA GLU A 81 -15.12 4.96 -29.36
C GLU A 81 -14.76 6.46 -29.31
N THR A 82 -15.22 7.17 -28.29
CA THR A 82 -14.74 8.53 -28.05
C THR A 82 -13.29 8.47 -27.60
N ALA A 83 -12.41 9.18 -28.29
CA ALA A 83 -11.00 9.28 -27.89
C ALA A 83 -10.92 9.93 -26.50
N VAL A 84 -10.36 9.21 -25.54
CA VAL A 84 -10.05 9.74 -24.20
C VAL A 84 -8.60 10.19 -24.22
N ALA A 85 -8.36 11.42 -23.79
CA ALA A 85 -7.00 11.95 -23.69
C ALA A 85 -6.21 11.21 -22.59
N PRO A 86 -4.89 11.02 -22.74
CA PRO A 86 -4.07 10.33 -21.74
C PRO A 86 -4.09 10.98 -20.35
N ASP A 87 -4.34 12.28 -20.30
CA ASP A 87 -4.41 13.16 -19.13
C ASP A 87 -5.85 13.48 -18.70
N ALA A 88 -6.84 12.68 -19.12
CA ALA A 88 -8.25 12.92 -18.80
C ALA A 88 -8.55 12.91 -17.29
N ASP A 89 -7.68 12.30 -16.49
CA ASP A 89 -7.71 12.33 -15.02
C ASP A 89 -6.99 13.53 -14.40
N GLY A 90 -6.40 14.40 -15.23
CA GLY A 90 -5.61 15.57 -14.82
C GLY A 90 -4.20 15.21 -14.34
N CYS A 91 -3.81 13.94 -14.48
CA CYS A 91 -2.50 13.44 -14.12
C CYS A 91 -1.62 13.33 -15.37
N ASP A 92 -0.35 13.70 -15.24
CA ASP A 92 0.68 13.32 -16.19
C ASP A 92 1.29 11.98 -15.76
N HIS A 93 0.95 10.94 -16.51
CA HIS A 93 1.41 9.56 -16.27
C HIS A 93 2.85 9.32 -16.73
N HIS A 94 3.52 10.31 -17.34
CA HIS A 94 4.92 10.19 -17.72
C HIS A 94 5.88 10.49 -16.56
N TYR A 95 5.41 10.94 -15.39
CA TYR A 95 6.29 11.24 -14.25
C TYR A 95 6.01 10.41 -13.01
N GLY A 96 7.10 9.88 -12.45
CA GLY A 96 7.10 9.15 -11.20
C GLY A 96 6.70 7.68 -11.35
N ALA A 97 6.46 7.03 -10.22
CA ALA A 97 6.00 5.64 -10.20
C ALA A 97 4.52 5.54 -10.60
N LEU A 98 4.07 4.32 -10.97
CA LEU A 98 2.69 4.03 -11.39
C LEU A 98 1.59 4.48 -10.40
N ASN A 99 1.95 4.74 -9.15
CA ASN A 99 1.05 5.16 -8.08
C ASN A 99 1.15 6.66 -7.74
N ILE A 100 1.86 7.45 -8.53
CA ILE A 100 2.04 8.90 -8.34
C ILE A 100 1.31 9.61 -9.49
N CYS A 101 0.39 10.52 -9.13
CA CYS A 101 -0.27 11.41 -10.07
C CYS A 101 0.42 12.77 -10.04
N ALA A 102 1.37 12.99 -10.95
CA ALA A 102 1.93 14.33 -11.18
C ALA A 102 0.86 15.21 -11.85
N PRO A 103 0.65 16.47 -11.45
CA PRO A 103 -0.36 17.30 -12.08
C PRO A 103 0.03 17.65 -13.53
N ALA A 104 -0.85 17.38 -14.49
CA ALA A 104 -0.67 17.84 -15.87
C ALA A 104 -0.78 19.38 -15.99
N ALA A 105 -1.49 20.00 -15.04
CA ALA A 105 -1.64 21.46 -14.94
C ALA A 105 -1.34 21.94 -13.53
N PHE A 106 -0.50 22.99 -13.43
CA PHE A 106 -0.14 23.60 -12.16
C PHE A 106 -1.14 24.70 -11.75
N PRO A 107 -1.34 24.92 -10.43
CA PRO A 107 -2.15 26.03 -9.95
C PRO A 107 -1.68 27.39 -10.48
N PRO A 108 -2.60 28.36 -10.62
CA PRO A 108 -2.22 29.72 -10.99
C PRO A 108 -1.24 30.28 -9.96
N GLY A 109 -0.11 30.81 -10.43
CA GLY A 109 0.95 31.38 -9.59
C GLY A 109 2.22 30.54 -9.46
N VAL A 110 2.20 29.26 -9.85
CA VAL A 110 3.43 28.42 -9.88
C VAL A 110 4.38 28.86 -11.01
N GLY A 111 3.87 29.52 -12.05
CA GLY A 111 4.66 29.95 -13.20
C GLY A 111 4.96 28.80 -14.17
N ALA A 112 5.31 29.15 -15.40
CA ALA A 112 5.63 28.17 -16.45
C ALA A 112 7.11 27.74 -16.44
N ALA A 113 7.94 28.40 -15.63
CA ALA A 113 9.36 28.06 -15.52
C ALA A 113 9.54 26.71 -14.81
N GLN A 114 10.43 25.89 -15.34
CA GLN A 114 10.77 24.56 -14.87
C GLN A 114 11.14 24.56 -13.39
N GLY A 115 12.04 25.45 -12.99
CA GLY A 115 12.46 25.53 -11.59
C GLY A 115 11.34 25.89 -10.62
N ALA A 116 10.33 26.65 -11.06
CA ALA A 116 9.17 26.97 -10.24
C ALA A 116 8.22 25.76 -10.12
N ARG A 117 8.02 25.02 -11.22
CA ARG A 117 7.29 23.74 -11.22
C ARG A 117 7.96 22.70 -10.34
N CYS A 118 9.28 22.50 -10.47
CA CYS A 118 10.05 21.60 -9.62
C CYS A 118 10.00 22.01 -8.15
N THR A 119 10.17 23.30 -7.86
CA THR A 119 10.03 23.81 -6.49
C THR A 119 8.66 23.47 -5.91
N TRP A 120 7.59 23.69 -6.68
CA TRP A 120 6.23 23.35 -6.24
C TRP A 120 6.07 21.85 -6.03
N LEU A 121 6.50 21.01 -6.98
CA LEU A 121 6.43 19.55 -6.86
C LEU A 121 7.13 19.05 -5.59
N LEU A 122 8.37 19.49 -5.37
CA LEU A 122 9.16 19.11 -4.20
C LEU A 122 8.52 19.57 -2.88
N GLN A 123 7.96 20.79 -2.84
CA GLN A 123 7.23 21.31 -1.68
C GLN A 123 5.96 20.51 -1.36
N HIS A 124 5.32 19.97 -2.40
CA HIS A 124 4.10 19.17 -2.29
C HIS A 124 4.36 17.66 -2.12
N GLY A 125 5.62 17.26 -1.96
CA GLY A 125 6.00 15.89 -1.61
C GLY A 125 6.21 14.98 -2.81
N TYR A 126 6.17 15.51 -4.04
CA TYR A 126 6.57 14.78 -5.23
C TYR A 126 8.08 14.63 -5.23
N ARG A 127 8.56 13.39 -5.15
CA ARG A 127 9.97 13.00 -5.13
C ARG A 127 10.19 11.87 -6.12
N ASP A 128 11.44 11.70 -6.56
CA ASP A 128 11.85 10.61 -7.44
C ASP A 128 11.00 10.55 -8.71
N LEU A 129 10.89 11.67 -9.41
CA LEU A 129 10.08 11.83 -10.61
C LEU A 129 10.78 11.24 -11.83
N ALA A 130 10.86 9.91 -11.89
CA ALA A 130 11.34 9.20 -13.07
C ALA A 130 10.48 9.56 -14.29
N VAL A 131 11.12 9.90 -15.40
CA VAL A 131 10.42 10.25 -16.64
C VAL A 131 10.26 9.01 -17.50
N HIS A 132 9.02 8.72 -17.85
CA HIS A 132 8.61 7.57 -18.64
C HIS A 132 7.98 8.06 -19.93
N GLY A 133 8.75 8.11 -21.01
CA GLY A 133 8.25 8.55 -22.32
C GLY A 133 8.57 10.01 -22.59
N ARG A 134 7.55 10.84 -22.82
CA ARG A 134 7.75 12.25 -23.14
C ARG A 134 7.82 13.10 -21.86
N ASP A 135 8.71 14.09 -21.89
CA ASP A 135 8.85 15.11 -20.86
C ASP A 135 7.85 16.25 -21.12
N ASP A 136 6.55 15.96 -21.00
CA ASP A 136 5.48 16.91 -21.36
C ASP A 136 5.46 18.15 -20.43
N LEU A 137 5.97 18.04 -19.19
CA LEU A 137 6.11 19.14 -18.24
C LEU A 137 7.46 19.87 -18.29
N GLY A 138 8.44 19.36 -19.05
CA GLY A 138 9.75 19.96 -19.21
C GLY A 138 10.62 19.89 -17.95
N LEU A 139 10.47 18.86 -17.11
CA LEU A 139 11.11 18.78 -15.79
C LEU A 139 12.51 18.14 -15.85
N ASP A 140 12.75 17.29 -16.85
CA ASP A 140 14.03 16.61 -17.10
C ASP A 140 14.79 17.36 -18.23
N THR A 141 15.51 18.38 -17.82
CA THR A 141 16.23 19.31 -18.72
C THR A 141 17.56 18.76 -19.21
N ASN A 142 18.16 17.84 -18.46
CA ASN A 142 19.42 17.20 -18.81
C ASN A 142 19.22 15.88 -19.58
N HIS A 143 17.98 15.41 -19.68
CA HIS A 143 17.54 14.19 -20.35
C HIS A 143 18.15 12.91 -19.76
N ASP A 144 18.31 12.87 -18.43
CA ASP A 144 18.83 11.70 -17.72
C ASP A 144 17.74 10.71 -17.26
N GLY A 145 16.47 11.05 -17.51
CA GLY A 145 15.30 10.25 -17.16
C GLY A 145 14.79 10.51 -15.74
N MET A 146 15.30 11.52 -15.03
CA MET A 146 14.85 11.89 -13.70
C MET A 146 14.55 13.39 -13.65
N GLY A 147 13.28 13.75 -13.48
CA GLY A 147 12.88 15.15 -13.37
C GLY A 147 13.13 15.73 -11.97
N CYS A 148 13.44 17.02 -11.95
CA CYS A 148 13.64 17.82 -10.73
C CYS A 148 14.79 17.30 -9.84
N ASP A 149 15.78 16.66 -10.45
CA ASP A 149 17.01 16.25 -9.79
C ASP A 149 18.01 17.43 -9.73
N PRO A 150 19.12 17.36 -8.96
CA PRO A 150 20.10 18.45 -8.92
C PRO A 150 20.77 18.81 -10.25
N GLY A 151 20.69 17.95 -11.26
CA GLY A 151 21.10 18.23 -12.62
C GLY A 151 20.10 19.13 -13.37
N ASP A 152 18.86 19.22 -12.90
CA ASP A 152 17.80 20.04 -13.46
C ASP A 152 17.68 21.45 -12.88
N ALA A 153 17.10 22.33 -13.69
CA ALA A 153 16.72 23.66 -13.25
C ALA A 153 15.72 23.60 -12.09
N GLY A 154 16.17 23.94 -10.88
CA GLY A 154 15.34 24.02 -9.67
C GLY A 154 15.23 22.72 -8.88
N GLY A 155 16.00 21.68 -9.22
CA GLY A 155 16.14 20.51 -8.36
C GLY A 155 16.95 20.82 -7.11
N SER A 156 16.36 20.53 -5.95
CA SER A 156 16.98 20.71 -4.64
C SER A 156 16.86 19.39 -3.88
N ARG A 157 17.97 18.78 -3.45
CA ARG A 157 17.93 17.57 -2.61
C ARG A 157 17.32 17.83 -1.23
#